data_AF-A0A1N7RVL6-F1
#
_entry.id   AF-A0A1N7RVL6-F1
#
_cell.length_a   1.000
_cell.length_b   1.000
_cell.length_c   1.000
_cell.angle_alpha   90.00
_cell.angle_beta   90.00
_cell.angle_gamma   90.00
#
_symmetry.space_group_name_H-M   'P 1'
#
loop_
_entity.id
_entity.type
_entity.pdbx_description
1 polymer ?
#
loop_
_entity_poly.entity_id
_entity_poly.type
_entity_poly.pdbx_seq_one_letter_code
_entity_poly.pdbx_strand_id
1 'polypeptide(L)'
;MPKIFRILIPCLVVLVIVAAVVTLGQYLGGLLFAKMQKLPQDAVGVFTLYDCWQAWGDVPEVRRALSVCTLLSAVIGCMPVVVITIALVKSRGHIAQFGNARFATRRDIVKAGLLEK
;
A
#
# COMPACT_ATOMS: atom_id res chain seq x y z
N MET A 1 0.01 15.56 -27.04
CA MET A 1 0.05 15.70 -25.56
C MET A 1 1.50 15.76 -25.11
N PRO A 2 1.89 16.73 -24.25
CA PRO A 2 3.26 16.82 -23.73
C PRO A 2 3.61 15.54 -22.97
N LYS A 3 4.82 15.00 -23.18
CA LYS A 3 5.30 13.74 -22.57
C LYS A 3 5.17 13.73 -21.03
N ILE A 4 5.24 14.91 -20.41
CA ILE A 4 5.04 15.16 -18.98
C ILE A 4 3.66 14.72 -18.47
N PHE A 5 2.58 15.03 -19.19
CA PHE A 5 1.22 14.66 -18.75
C PHE A 5 1.01 13.15 -18.74
N ARG A 6 1.70 12.42 -19.61
CA ARG A 6 1.60 10.95 -19.71
C ARG A 6 2.19 10.23 -18.48
N ILE A 7 3.06 10.89 -17.72
CA ILE A 7 3.66 10.38 -16.47
C ILE A 7 2.96 10.97 -15.25
N LEU A 8 2.60 12.26 -15.29
CA LEU A 8 1.95 12.92 -14.16
C LEU A 8 0.56 12.36 -13.86
N ILE A 9 -0.24 12.03 -14.89
CA ILE A 9 -1.59 11.50 -14.71
C ILE A 9 -1.59 10.19 -13.92
N PRO A 10 -0.83 9.13 -14.28
CA PRO A 10 -0.81 7.90 -13.49
C PRO A 10 -0.24 8.10 -12.09
N CYS A 11 0.77 8.96 -11.89
CA CYS A 11 1.26 9.30 -10.56
C CYS A 11 0.19 9.95 -9.68
N LEU A 12 -0.59 10.88 -10.23
CA LEU A 12 -1.69 11.54 -9.53
C LEU A 12 -2.78 10.53 -9.15
N VAL A 13 -3.17 9.64 -10.08
CA VAL A 13 -4.17 8.61 -9.83
C VAL A 13 -3.72 7.67 -8.72
N VAL A 14 -2.47 7.21 -8.74
CA VAL A 14 -1.91 6.36 -7.67
C VAL A 14 -1.90 7.11 -6.34
N LEU A 15 -1.50 8.37 -6.30
CA LEU A 15 -1.51 9.20 -5.09
C LEU A 15 -2.92 9.27 -4.49
N VAL A 16 -3.94 9.55 -5.31
CA VAL A 16 -5.34 9.66 -4.87
C VAL A 16 -5.84 8.32 -4.32
N ILE A 17 -5.53 7.21 -4.99
CA ILE A 17 -5.91 5.87 -4.52
C ILE A 17 -5.26 5.57 -3.17
N VAL A 18 -3.95 5.84 -3.02
CA VAL A 18 -3.25 5.62 -1.76
C VAL A 18 -3.85 6.49 -0.65
N ALA A 19 -4.12 7.76 -0.91
CA ALA A 19 -4.75 8.66 0.04
C ALA A 19 -6.13 8.14 0.48
N ALA A 20 -6.96 7.68 -0.46
CA ALA A 20 -8.27 7.12 -0.16
C ALA A 20 -8.21 5.83 0.68
N VAL A 21 -7.24 4.95 0.41
CA VAL A 21 -7.04 3.72 1.19
C VAL A 21 -6.57 4.04 2.61
N VAL A 22 -5.67 5.02 2.77
CA VAL A 22 -5.19 5.46 4.08
C VAL A 22 -6.33 6.06 4.91
N THR A 23 -7.14 6.94 4.33
CA THR A 23 -8.28 7.54 5.04
C THR A 23 -9.34 6.51 5.42
N LEU A 24 -9.63 5.55 4.54
CA LEU A 24 -10.50 4.42 4.84
C LEU A 24 -9.93 3.54 5.96
N GLY A 25 -8.63 3.23 5.94
CA GLY A 25 -7.96 2.45 6.98
C GLY A 25 -8.05 3.12 8.35
N GLN A 26 -7.81 4.43 8.41
CA GLN A 26 -7.95 5.23 9.63
C GLN A 26 -9.39 5.29 10.14
N TYR A 27 -10.35 5.49 9.24
CA TYR A 27 -11.76 5.50 9.61
C TYR A 27 -12.22 4.15 10.16
N LEU A 28 -11.87 3.05 9.50
CA LEU A 28 -12.19 1.70 9.96
C LEU A 28 -11.50 1.36 11.29
N GLY A 29 -10.26 1.81 11.49
CA GLY A 29 -9.55 1.66 12.76
C GLY A 29 -10.23 2.42 13.90
N GLY A 30 -10.69 3.65 13.64
CA GLY A 30 -11.48 4.44 14.60
C GLY A 30 -12.84 3.82 14.90
N LEU A 31 -13.51 3.24 13.90
CA LEU A 31 -14.81 2.58 14.05
C LEU A 31 -14.69 1.29 14.88
N LEU A 32 -13.63 0.51 14.65
CA LEU A 32 -13.33 -0.67 15.45
C LEU A 32 -13.06 -0.29 16.92
N PHE A 33 -12.28 0.78 17.14
CA PHE A 33 -12.02 1.30 18.47
C PHE A 33 -13.30 1.77 19.18
N ALA A 34 -14.16 2.52 18.49
CA ALA A 34 -15.44 2.96 19.02
C ALA A 34 -16.35 1.78 19.39
N LYS A 35 -16.34 0.71 18.58
CA LYS A 35 -17.07 -0.52 18.86
C LYS A 35 -16.53 -1.25 20.09
N MET A 36 -15.20 -1.31 20.25
CA MET A 36 -14.57 -1.93 21.43
C MET A 36 -14.86 -1.15 22.72
N GLN A 37 -14.83 0.18 22.65
CA GLN A 37 -14.99 1.07 23.80
C GLN A 37 -16.46 1.49 24.05
N LYS A 38 -17.41 0.97 23.26
CA LYS A 38 -18.84 1.34 23.28
C LYS A 38 -19.09 2.85 23.16
N LEU A 39 -18.26 3.53 22.37
CA LEU A 39 -18.42 4.95 22.08
C LEU A 39 -19.50 5.16 20.99
N PRO A 40 -20.20 6.31 21.00
CA PRO A 40 -21.14 6.65 19.94
C PRO A 40 -20.42 6.69 18.59
N GLN A 41 -20.91 5.90 17.65
CA GLN A 41 -20.29 5.71 16.32
C GLN A 41 -20.36 6.99 15.46
N ASP A 42 -21.27 7.90 15.80
CA ASP A 42 -21.47 9.17 15.08
C ASP A 42 -20.32 10.17 15.31
N ALA A 43 -19.52 9.99 16.37
CA ALA A 43 -18.36 10.82 16.65
C ALA A 43 -17.07 10.29 15.99
N VAL A 44 -17.13 9.18 15.26
CA VAL A 44 -15.96 8.55 14.65
C VAL A 44 -15.53 9.32 13.40
N GLY A 45 -14.33 9.87 13.45
CA GLY A 45 -13.67 10.58 12.34
C GLY A 45 -12.29 10.02 12.03
N VAL A 46 -11.68 10.46 10.92
CA VAL A 46 -10.33 10.04 10.50
C VAL A 46 -9.27 10.30 11.58
N PHE A 47 -9.48 11.31 12.42
CA PHE A 47 -8.57 11.71 13.50
C PHE A 47 -8.90 11.12 14.87
N THR A 48 -9.99 10.35 15.02
CA THR A 48 -10.39 9.85 16.36
C THR A 48 -9.33 9.01 17.05
N LEU A 49 -8.56 8.21 16.30
CA LEU A 49 -7.45 7.45 16.87
C LEU A 49 -6.36 8.38 17.44
N TYR A 50 -6.07 9.49 16.75
CA TYR A 50 -5.08 10.48 17.19
C TYR A 50 -5.56 11.22 18.45
N ASP A 51 -6.80 11.68 18.44
CA ASP A 51 -7.40 12.38 19.58
C ASP A 51 -7.47 11.48 20.82
N CYS A 52 -7.79 10.20 20.64
CA CYS A 52 -7.80 9.22 21.73
C CYS A 52 -6.40 8.91 22.26
N TRP A 53 -5.37 8.86 21.40
CA TRP A 53 -3.98 8.74 21.84
C TRP A 53 -3.55 9.95 22.68
N GLN A 54 -3.94 11.16 22.28
CA GLN A 54 -3.57 12.38 22.99
C GLN A 54 -4.28 12.53 24.34
N ALA A 55 -5.56 12.14 24.43
CA ALA A 55 -6.34 12.30 25.66
C ALA A 55 -6.29 11.10 26.61
N TRP A 56 -6.08 9.88 26.10
CA TRP A 56 -6.20 8.63 26.89
C TRP A 56 -4.98 7.71 26.78
N GLY A 57 -3.87 8.19 26.21
CA GLY A 57 -2.63 7.42 26.04
C GLY A 57 -2.00 6.92 27.34
N ASP A 58 -2.29 7.58 28.47
CA ASP A 58 -1.75 7.23 29.78
C ASP A 58 -2.54 6.11 30.49
N VAL A 59 -3.75 5.77 30.03
CA VAL A 59 -4.56 4.72 30.64
C VAL A 59 -4.17 3.36 30.02
N PRO A 60 -3.59 2.41 30.78
CA PRO A 60 -2.96 1.21 30.22
C PRO A 60 -3.94 0.27 29.49
N GLU A 61 -5.18 0.16 29.98
CA GLU A 61 -6.25 -0.62 29.35
C GLU A 61 -6.61 -0.05 27.97
N VAL A 62 -6.77 1.28 27.89
CA VAL A 62 -7.17 1.99 26.68
C VAL A 62 -6.01 2.03 25.68
N ARG A 63 -4.78 2.19 26.16
CA ARG A 63 -3.56 2.13 25.36
C ARG A 63 -3.39 0.80 24.63
N ARG A 64 -3.78 -0.32 25.25
CA ARG A 64 -3.69 -1.64 24.61
C ARG A 64 -4.69 -1.78 23.46
N ALA A 65 -5.93 -1.35 23.67
CA ALA A 65 -6.96 -1.31 22.63
C ALA A 65 -6.59 -0.34 21.49
N LEU A 66 -6.11 0.87 21.84
CA LEU A 66 -5.59 1.86 20.90
C LEU A 66 -4.45 1.27 20.07
N SER A 67 -3.46 0.63 20.70
CA SER A 67 -2.31 0.06 20.00
C SER A 67 -2.73 -0.98 18.96
N VAL A 68 -3.66 -1.89 19.31
CA VAL A 68 -4.18 -2.90 18.38
C VAL A 68 -4.92 -2.25 17.21
N CYS A 69 -5.79 -1.27 17.48
CA CYS A 69 -6.53 -0.57 16.43
C CYS A 69 -5.63 0.27 15.52
N THR A 70 -4.61 0.92 16.10
CA THR A 70 -3.63 1.71 15.36
C THR A 70 -2.77 0.80 14.49
N LEU A 71 -2.38 -0.37 14.99
CA LEU A 71 -1.60 -1.35 14.24
C LEU A 71 -2.41 -1.95 13.10
N LEU A 72 -3.70 -2.25 13.31
CA LEU A 72 -4.61 -2.68 12.25
C LEU A 72 -4.77 -1.60 11.18
N SER A 73 -4.99 -0.34 11.59
CA SER A 73 -5.07 0.80 10.68
C SER A 73 -3.78 0.99 9.89
N ALA A 74 -2.62 0.82 10.52
CA ALA A 74 -1.32 0.92 9.86
C ALA A 74 -1.09 -0.22 8.87
N VAL A 75 -1.50 -1.45 9.18
CA VAL A 75 -1.42 -2.59 8.26
C VAL A 75 -2.27 -2.33 7.00
N ILE A 76 -3.50 -1.86 7.18
CA ILE A 76 -4.40 -1.53 6.06
C ILE A 76 -3.84 -0.35 5.27
N GLY A 77 -3.37 0.71 5.93
CA GLY A 77 -2.80 1.90 5.30
C GLY A 77 -1.48 1.64 4.56
N CYS A 78 -0.66 0.69 5.03
CA CYS A 78 0.61 0.31 4.40
C CYS A 78 0.45 -0.75 3.29
N MET A 79 -0.70 -1.41 3.19
CA MET A 79 -0.96 -2.41 2.14
C MET A 79 -0.67 -1.91 0.71
N PRO A 80 -1.10 -0.70 0.28
CA PRO A 80 -0.78 -0.17 -1.04
C PRO A 80 0.73 -0.07 -1.29
N VAL A 81 1.49 0.36 -0.27
CA VAL A 81 2.95 0.53 -0.37
C VAL A 81 3.62 -0.83 -0.57
N VAL A 82 3.18 -1.85 0.17
CA VAL A 82 3.69 -3.22 0.03
C VAL A 82 3.40 -3.76 -1.37
N VAL A 83 2.17 -3.61 -1.87
CA VAL A 83 1.76 -4.07 -3.21
C VAL A 83 2.57 -3.37 -4.30
N ILE A 84 2.73 -2.04 -4.22
CA ILE A 84 3.53 -1.28 -5.18
C ILE A 84 4.99 -1.73 -5.15
N THR A 85 5.56 -1.94 -3.96
CA THR A 85 6.94 -2.40 -3.81
C THR A 85 7.16 -3.78 -4.44
N ILE A 86 6.26 -4.73 -4.17
CA ILE A 86 6.30 -6.08 -4.78
C ILE A 86 6.17 -5.99 -6.31
N ALA A 87 5.25 -5.17 -6.81
CA ALA A 87 5.05 -4.98 -8.25
C ALA A 87 6.31 -4.41 -8.91
N LEU A 88 6.96 -3.42 -8.30
CA LEU A 88 8.21 -2.84 -8.79
C LEU A 88 9.37 -3.83 -8.77
N VAL A 89 9.52 -4.62 -7.70
CA VAL A 89 10.56 -5.65 -7.60
C VAL A 89 10.36 -6.73 -8.67
N LYS A 90 9.12 -7.20 -8.88
CA LYS A 90 8.80 -8.19 -9.90
C LYS A 90 8.98 -7.66 -11.33
N SER A 91 8.69 -6.37 -11.56
CA SER A 91 8.87 -5.73 -12.86
C SER A 91 10.34 -5.63 -13.30
N ARG A 92 11.29 -5.51 -12.36
CA ARG A 92 12.73 -5.41 -12.67
C ARG A 92 13.32 -6.66 -13.34
N GLY A 93 12.70 -7.84 -13.19
CA GLY A 93 13.19 -9.08 -13.80
C GLY A 93 13.13 -9.11 -15.34
N HIS A 94 12.33 -8.23 -15.96
CA HIS A 94 12.17 -8.17 -17.41
C HIS A 94 13.11 -7.18 -18.11
N ILE A 95 13.95 -6.44 -17.38
CA ILE A 95 14.89 -5.45 -17.95
C ILE A 95 16.21 -6.13 -18.39
N ALA A 96 16.09 -7.24 -19.12
CA ALA A 96 17.21 -7.91 -19.78
C ALA A 96 16.85 -8.22 -21.24
N GLN A 97 16.20 -7.29 -21.94
CA GLN A 97 15.74 -7.56 -23.31
C GLN A 97 16.77 -7.28 -24.42
N PHE A 98 17.85 -6.53 -24.16
CA PHE A 98 18.79 -6.17 -25.24
C PHE A 98 20.28 -6.44 -24.94
N GLY A 99 20.66 -6.64 -23.67
CA GLY A 99 22.08 -6.85 -23.29
C GLY A 99 22.56 -8.30 -23.34
N ASN A 100 21.67 -9.28 -23.08
CA ASN A 100 22.02 -10.70 -23.04
C ASN A 100 21.89 -11.41 -24.39
N ALA A 101 21.34 -10.77 -25.42
CA ALA A 101 21.19 -11.37 -26.75
C ALA A 101 22.56 -11.73 -27.37
N ARG A 102 23.62 -10.94 -27.10
CA ARG A 102 24.98 -11.24 -27.59
C ARG A 102 25.62 -12.46 -26.93
N PHE A 103 25.10 -12.89 -25.78
CA PHE A 103 25.58 -14.05 -25.02
C PHE A 103 24.54 -15.19 -25.01
N ALA A 104 23.48 -15.08 -25.83
CA ALA A 104 22.45 -16.10 -25.88
C ALA A 104 23.03 -17.39 -26.46
N THR A 105 22.88 -18.50 -25.73
CA THR A 105 23.33 -19.81 -26.21
C THR A 105 22.28 -20.36 -27.18
N ARG A 106 22.63 -21.28 -28.11
CA ARG A 106 21.66 -21.92 -29.03
C ARG A 106 20.40 -22.43 -28.30
N ARG A 107 20.58 -22.95 -27.09
CA ARG A 107 19.48 -23.44 -26.23
C ARG A 107 18.49 -22.33 -25.83
N ASP A 108 18.98 -21.11 -25.59
CA ASP A 108 18.14 -19.95 -25.24
C ASP A 108 17.35 -19.45 -26.45
N ILE A 109 17.94 -19.53 -27.64
CA ILE A 109 17.31 -19.12 -28.92
C ILE A 109 16.20 -20.10 -29.32
N VAL A 110 16.42 -21.40 -29.17
CA VAL A 110 15.38 -22.43 -29.36
C VAL A 110 14.26 -22.27 -28.33
N LYS A 111 14.59 -21.98 -27.06
CA LYS A 111 13.58 -21.70 -26.02
C LYS A 111 12.75 -20.45 -26.32
N ALA A 112 13.32 -19.46 -27.00
CA ALA A 112 12.61 -18.27 -27.47
C ALA A 112 11.74 -18.53 -28.72
N GLY A 113 11.77 -19.75 -29.29
CA GLY A 113 10.97 -20.12 -30.47
C GLY A 113 11.48 -19.54 -31.78
N LEU A 114 12.72 -19.06 -31.82
CA LEU A 114 13.33 -18.42 -32.99
C LEU A 114 14.12 -19.41 -33.87
N LEU A 115 14.29 -20.65 -33.41
CA LEU A 115 14.98 -21.72 -34.14
C LEU A 115 14.31 -23.06 -33.83
N GLU A 116 14.10 -23.87 -34.88
CA GLU A 116 13.68 -25.26 -34.72
C GLU A 116 14.81 -26.10 -34.12
N LYS A 117 14.42 -27.13 -33.36
CA LYS A 117 15.26 -27.86 -32.41
C LYS A 117 16.47 -28.51 -33.09
#